data_AF-A0A6C0ASN0-F1
#
_entry.id   AF-A0A6C0ASN0-F1
#
_cell.length_a   1.000
_cell.length_b   1.000
_cell.length_c   1.000
_cell.angle_alpha   90.00
_cell.angle_beta   90.00
_cell.angle_gamma   90.00
#
_symmetry.space_group_name_H-M   'P 1'
#
loop_
_entity.id
_entity.type
_entity.pdbx_description
1 polymer ?
#
loop_
_entity_poly.entity_id
_entity_poly.type
_entity_poly.pdbx_seq_one_letter_code
_entity_poly.pdbx_strand_id
1 'polypeptide(L)'
;MINNDNIFAHAFHIEKLKTHFNNIITLKQEVSKIKVIVASKLADLKKVYNDLTKTNCKKTLLFCLDSFYFQYKTFTLEMEHIDRFRALMNNRMYCDYYKLYNIILDFIKDNKSDLEINEEIMKTYPVYKDLEPFQEYKVEDIKDVHANILVLINQLYVKTTAKDNDIDHYNENHRVGFSISNFLNTLSYENRLLREQITLYINYLSFFHISQRKQLNRLHTRMQEFYKEVDDNININRTFSINDITDEDRLHQFYVIGEDVEISNILEDSEFLMENSEKVLDKIDTMLSKNKIDSPVTNNIVLEDVNNDEIQDVQSKDDI
;
A
#
# COMPACT_ATOMS: atom_id res chain seq x y z
N MET A 1 -6.36 -40.28 -24.40
CA MET A 1 -6.50 -40.20 -22.93
C MET A 1 -5.61 -39.13 -22.28
N ILE A 2 -4.70 -38.45 -23.01
CA ILE A 2 -3.70 -37.53 -22.43
C ILE A 2 -4.22 -36.07 -22.29
N ASN A 3 -5.25 -35.66 -23.05
CA ASN A 3 -5.71 -34.26 -23.05
C ASN A 3 -6.62 -33.87 -21.85
N ASN A 4 -7.34 -34.81 -21.22
CA ASN A 4 -8.23 -34.46 -20.10
C ASN A 4 -7.48 -34.05 -18.84
N ASP A 5 -6.40 -34.75 -18.47
CA ASP A 5 -5.64 -34.46 -17.25
C ASP A 5 -5.00 -33.05 -17.29
N ASN A 6 -4.61 -32.59 -18.48
CA ASN A 6 -3.99 -31.28 -18.65
C ASN A 6 -5.02 -30.13 -18.54
N ILE A 7 -6.26 -30.36 -19.01
CA ILE A 7 -7.38 -29.40 -18.89
C ILE A 7 -7.80 -29.25 -17.42
N PHE A 8 -7.92 -30.38 -16.71
CA PHE A 8 -8.21 -30.35 -15.27
C PHE A 8 -7.10 -29.66 -14.47
N ALA A 9 -5.82 -29.89 -14.81
CA ALA A 9 -4.71 -29.20 -14.18
C ALA A 9 -4.74 -27.69 -14.43
N HIS A 10 -4.99 -27.24 -15.67
CA HIS A 10 -5.07 -25.82 -15.99
C HIS A 10 -6.22 -25.12 -15.27
N ALA A 11 -7.43 -25.68 -15.32
CA ALA A 11 -8.59 -25.13 -14.62
C ALA A 11 -8.32 -25.04 -13.10
N PHE A 12 -7.68 -26.06 -12.53
CA PHE A 12 -7.27 -26.05 -11.12
C PHE A 12 -6.26 -24.93 -10.82
N HIS A 13 -5.27 -24.70 -11.67
CA HIS A 13 -4.31 -23.60 -11.50
C HIS A 13 -4.99 -22.23 -11.52
N ILE A 14 -5.93 -22.00 -12.44
CA ILE A 14 -6.68 -20.74 -12.51
C ILE A 14 -7.53 -20.51 -11.26
N GLU A 15 -8.26 -21.52 -10.80
CA GLU A 15 -9.07 -21.41 -9.56
C GLU A 15 -8.20 -21.21 -8.32
N LYS A 16 -7.04 -21.86 -8.27
CA LYS A 16 -6.05 -21.64 -7.20
C LYS A 16 -5.57 -20.19 -7.19
N LEU A 17 -5.21 -19.62 -8.35
CA LEU A 17 -4.79 -18.22 -8.47
C LEU A 17 -5.89 -17.25 -8.04
N LYS A 18 -7.14 -17.46 -8.47
CA LYS A 18 -8.30 -16.65 -8.05
C LYS A 18 -8.48 -16.67 -6.54
N THR A 19 -8.48 -17.85 -5.94
CA THR A 19 -8.65 -18.03 -4.49
C THR A 19 -7.53 -17.34 -3.71
N HIS A 20 -6.29 -17.51 -4.16
CA HIS A 20 -5.13 -16.91 -3.50
C HIS A 20 -5.15 -15.37 -3.59
N PHE A 21 -5.54 -14.83 -4.74
CA PHE A 21 -5.72 -13.39 -4.94
C PHE A 21 -6.83 -12.83 -4.03
N ASN A 22 -7.98 -13.51 -3.94
CA ASN A 22 -9.05 -13.08 -3.05
C ASN A 22 -8.59 -13.02 -1.58
N ASN A 23 -7.80 -14.00 -1.12
CA ASN A 23 -7.24 -13.97 0.23
C ASN A 23 -6.31 -12.76 0.45
N ILE A 24 -5.51 -12.38 -0.56
CA ILE A 24 -4.65 -11.18 -0.53
C ILE A 24 -5.51 -9.92 -0.40
N ILE A 25 -6.61 -9.82 -1.16
CA ILE A 25 -7.54 -8.69 -1.07
C ILE A 25 -8.20 -8.62 0.31
N THR A 26 -8.64 -9.75 0.87
CA THR A 26 -9.21 -9.80 2.22
C THR A 26 -8.21 -9.31 3.26
N LEU A 27 -6.96 -9.78 3.22
CA LEU A 27 -5.91 -9.32 4.13
C LEU A 27 -5.70 -7.79 4.06
N LYS A 28 -5.74 -7.22 2.85
CA LYS A 28 -5.64 -5.77 2.65
C LYS A 28 -6.83 -5.01 3.23
N GLN A 29 -8.03 -5.57 3.15
CA GLN A 29 -9.23 -5.00 3.78
C GLN A 29 -9.10 -5.01 5.30
N GLU A 30 -8.59 -6.09 5.90
CA GLU A 30 -8.34 -6.16 7.35
C GLU A 30 -7.32 -5.12 7.81
N VAL A 31 -6.21 -4.95 7.08
CA VAL A 31 -5.24 -3.86 7.35
C VAL A 31 -5.91 -2.48 7.29
N SER A 32 -6.80 -2.27 6.32
CA SER A 32 -7.52 -1.01 6.16
C SER A 32 -8.50 -0.75 7.31
N LYS A 33 -9.17 -1.80 7.81
CA LYS A 33 -10.06 -1.71 8.99
C LYS A 33 -9.28 -1.30 10.24
N ILE A 34 -8.15 -1.97 10.52
CA ILE A 34 -7.30 -1.62 11.68
C ILE A 34 -6.80 -0.19 11.56
N LYS A 35 -6.38 0.25 10.36
CA LYS A 35 -6.00 1.64 10.09
C LYS A 35 -7.08 2.64 10.51
N VAL A 36 -8.34 2.40 10.13
CA VAL A 36 -9.45 3.30 10.48
C VAL A 36 -9.66 3.37 11.99
N ILE A 37 -9.59 2.23 12.68
CA ILE A 37 -9.74 2.16 14.15
C ILE A 37 -8.62 2.95 14.84
N VAL A 38 -7.36 2.73 14.45
CA VAL A 38 -6.21 3.44 15.02
C VAL A 38 -6.31 4.94 14.74
N ALA A 39 -6.66 5.34 13.52
CA ALA A 39 -6.85 6.74 13.18
C ALA A 39 -7.93 7.42 14.03
N SER A 40 -9.03 6.72 14.33
CA SER A 40 -10.08 7.21 15.24
C SER A 40 -9.53 7.41 16.66
N LYS A 41 -8.82 6.42 17.21
CA LYS A 41 -8.20 6.52 18.54
C LYS A 41 -7.22 7.69 18.65
N LEU A 42 -6.40 7.92 17.62
CA LEU A 42 -5.49 9.06 17.58
C LEU A 42 -6.24 10.39 17.50
N ALA A 43 -7.34 10.46 16.75
CA ALA A 43 -8.18 11.65 16.69
C ALA A 43 -8.81 11.97 18.07
N ASP A 44 -9.26 10.94 18.80
CA ASP A 44 -9.77 11.08 20.15
C ASP A 44 -8.68 11.57 21.12
N LEU A 45 -7.46 11.05 21.03
CA LEU A 45 -6.32 11.52 21.82
C LEU A 45 -6.02 13.00 21.59
N LYS A 46 -6.03 13.42 20.33
CA LYS A 46 -5.84 14.82 19.95
C LYS A 46 -6.93 15.71 20.55
N LYS A 47 -8.18 15.24 20.56
CA LYS A 47 -9.31 15.96 21.13
C LYS A 47 -9.13 16.14 22.63
N VAL A 48 -8.82 15.06 23.36
CA VAL A 48 -8.57 15.10 24.81
C VAL A 48 -7.43 16.07 25.14
N TYR A 49 -6.31 16.00 24.41
CA TYR A 49 -5.21 16.94 24.56
C TYR A 49 -5.67 18.40 24.40
N ASN A 50 -6.35 18.72 23.30
CA ASN A 50 -6.82 20.07 23.03
C ASN A 50 -7.77 20.61 24.10
N ASP A 51 -8.66 19.75 24.62
CA ASP A 51 -9.60 20.13 25.67
C ASP A 51 -8.84 20.41 26.98
N LEU A 52 -7.88 19.56 27.36
CA LEU A 52 -7.04 19.76 28.55
C LEU A 52 -6.17 21.02 28.44
N THR A 53 -5.61 21.33 27.28
CA THR A 53 -4.81 22.54 27.06
C THR A 53 -5.66 23.81 27.20
N LYS A 54 -6.92 23.79 26.74
CA LYS A 54 -7.84 24.94 26.84
C LYS A 54 -8.30 25.20 28.27
N THR A 55 -8.51 24.15 29.06
CA THR A 55 -9.02 24.28 30.44
C THR A 55 -7.94 24.59 31.47
N ASN A 56 -6.65 24.41 31.14
CA ASN A 56 -5.56 24.51 32.10
C ASN A 56 -4.51 25.55 31.69
N CYS A 57 -4.34 26.59 32.52
CA CYS A 57 -3.37 27.68 32.26
C CYS A 57 -2.15 27.64 33.20
N LYS A 58 -2.07 26.70 34.14
CA LYS A 58 -0.97 26.61 35.11
C LYS A 58 0.27 26.01 34.44
N LYS A 59 1.42 26.69 34.55
CA LYS A 59 2.70 26.26 33.94
C LYS A 59 3.07 24.80 34.22
N THR A 60 2.89 24.31 35.45
CA THR A 60 3.18 22.92 35.82
C THR A 60 2.28 21.92 35.07
N LEU A 61 1.01 22.25 34.84
CA LEU A 61 0.09 21.39 34.09
C LEU A 61 0.40 21.43 32.60
N LEU A 62 0.76 22.61 32.06
CA LEU A 62 1.21 22.75 30.68
C LEU A 62 2.48 21.91 30.43
N PHE A 63 3.45 21.94 31.34
CA PHE A 63 4.63 21.07 31.29
C PHE A 63 4.26 19.57 31.22
N CYS A 64 3.29 19.11 31.99
CA CYS A 64 2.83 17.71 31.90
C CYS A 64 2.14 17.40 30.56
N LEU A 65 1.44 18.38 29.98
CA LEU A 65 0.79 18.24 28.67
C LEU A 65 1.79 18.18 27.51
N ASP A 66 3.00 18.70 27.67
CA ASP A 66 4.07 18.56 26.66
C ASP A 66 4.44 17.08 26.44
N SER A 67 4.55 16.29 27.53
CA SER A 67 4.79 14.84 27.43
C SER A 67 3.63 14.10 26.76
N PHE A 68 2.38 14.49 27.04
CA PHE A 68 1.21 13.96 26.34
C PHE A 68 1.32 14.26 24.84
N TYR A 69 1.55 15.52 24.48
CA TYR A 69 1.62 15.95 23.09
C TYR A 69 2.71 15.22 22.32
N PHE A 70 3.89 15.06 22.94
CA PHE A 70 5.00 14.30 22.38
C PHE A 70 4.57 12.87 22.05
N GLN A 71 3.92 12.18 22.97
CA GLN A 71 3.45 10.82 22.75
C GLN A 71 2.42 10.72 21.60
N TYR A 72 1.41 11.59 21.59
CA TYR A 72 0.46 11.68 20.48
C TYR A 72 1.19 11.92 19.14
N LYS A 73 2.19 12.79 19.13
CA LYS A 73 2.97 13.12 17.94
C LYS A 73 3.78 11.92 17.46
N THR A 74 4.39 11.16 18.37
CA THR A 74 5.12 9.92 18.06
C THR A 74 4.22 8.89 17.40
N PHE A 75 3.04 8.61 17.98
CA PHE A 75 2.08 7.69 17.37
C PHE A 75 1.60 8.19 15.99
N THR A 76 1.35 9.48 15.85
CA THR A 76 0.94 10.06 14.56
C THR A 76 2.02 9.84 13.49
N LEU A 77 3.29 10.09 13.82
CA LEU A 77 4.42 9.88 12.91
C LEU A 77 4.55 8.41 12.52
N GLU A 78 4.49 7.49 13.49
CA GLU A 78 4.55 6.06 13.20
C GLU A 78 3.41 5.60 12.29
N MET A 79 2.19 6.08 12.53
CA MET A 79 1.05 5.78 11.68
C MET A 79 1.27 6.27 10.24
N GLU A 80 1.82 7.47 10.06
CA GLU A 80 2.19 8.00 8.73
C GLU A 80 3.25 7.13 8.04
N HIS A 81 4.24 6.63 8.79
CA HIS A 81 5.26 5.71 8.25
C HIS A 81 4.65 4.38 7.80
N ILE A 82 3.79 3.78 8.61
CA ILE A 82 3.08 2.54 8.26
C ILE A 82 2.19 2.77 7.04
N ASP A 83 1.51 3.93 6.95
CA ASP A 83 0.64 4.24 5.82
C ASP A 83 1.41 4.48 4.51
N ARG A 84 2.57 5.14 4.58
CA ARG A 84 3.47 5.25 3.41
C ARG A 84 3.94 3.88 2.93
N PHE A 85 4.28 2.98 3.85
CA PHE A 85 4.65 1.62 3.49
C PHE A 85 3.47 0.88 2.83
N ARG A 86 2.24 1.03 3.33
CA ARG A 86 1.03 0.51 2.68
C ARG A 86 0.87 1.05 1.25
N ALA A 87 1.02 2.36 1.05
CA ALA A 87 0.89 3.00 -0.26
C ALA A 87 1.91 2.44 -1.26
N LEU A 88 3.17 2.28 -0.83
CA LEU A 88 4.23 1.64 -1.62
C LEU A 88 3.86 0.21 -2.04
N MET A 89 3.32 -0.61 -1.12
CA MET A 89 2.88 -1.97 -1.44
C MET A 89 1.70 -1.99 -2.42
N ASN A 90 0.76 -1.05 -2.29
CA ASN A 90 -0.36 -0.90 -3.22
C ASN A 90 0.12 -0.57 -4.64
N ASN A 91 1.03 0.40 -4.75
CA ASN A 91 1.65 0.80 -6.00
C ASN A 91 2.40 -0.38 -6.66
N ARG A 92 3.21 -1.11 -5.87
CA ARG A 92 3.94 -2.29 -6.35
C ARG A 92 3.01 -3.39 -6.86
N MET A 93 1.91 -3.64 -6.14
CA MET A 93 0.92 -4.64 -6.55
C MET A 93 0.32 -4.32 -7.92
N TYR A 94 -0.08 -3.06 -8.14
CA TYR A 94 -0.60 -2.64 -9.45
C TYR A 94 0.46 -2.75 -10.55
N CYS A 95 1.69 -2.31 -10.27
CA CYS A 95 2.83 -2.39 -11.19
C CYS A 95 3.05 -3.82 -11.72
N ASP A 96 3.11 -4.81 -10.82
CA ASP A 96 3.37 -6.21 -11.17
C ASP A 96 2.32 -6.74 -12.17
N TYR A 97 1.03 -6.50 -11.90
CA TYR A 97 -0.04 -6.95 -12.78
C TYR A 97 -0.10 -6.14 -14.08
N TYR A 98 0.04 -4.83 -14.02
CA TYR A 98 0.03 -3.97 -15.21
C TYR A 98 1.16 -4.34 -16.19
N LYS A 99 2.37 -4.57 -15.69
CA LYS A 99 3.51 -4.97 -16.53
C LYS A 99 3.30 -6.36 -17.15
N LEU A 100 2.83 -7.33 -16.36
CA LEU A 100 2.53 -8.66 -16.90
C LEU A 100 1.42 -8.61 -17.95
N TYR A 101 0.36 -7.83 -17.70
CA TYR A 101 -0.71 -7.62 -18.65
C TYR A 101 -0.19 -7.12 -20.01
N ASN A 102 0.68 -6.10 -20.02
CA ASN A 102 1.26 -5.58 -21.25
C ASN A 102 2.16 -6.61 -21.96
N ILE A 103 2.97 -7.37 -21.22
CA ILE A 103 3.80 -8.45 -21.81
C ILE A 103 2.92 -9.49 -22.51
N ILE A 104 1.78 -9.85 -21.92
CA ILE A 104 0.83 -10.80 -22.53
C ILE A 104 0.18 -10.18 -23.77
N LEU A 105 -0.22 -8.90 -23.71
CA LEU A 105 -0.80 -8.20 -24.86
C LEU A 105 0.17 -8.12 -26.04
N ASP A 106 1.43 -7.77 -25.78
CA ASP A 106 2.45 -7.67 -26.81
C ASP A 106 2.67 -9.03 -27.47
N PHE A 107 2.77 -10.10 -26.69
CA PHE A 107 2.85 -11.47 -27.21
C PHE A 107 1.65 -11.84 -28.10
N ILE A 108 0.42 -11.49 -27.69
CA ILE A 108 -0.78 -11.77 -28.48
C ILE A 108 -0.76 -10.98 -29.80
N LYS A 109 -0.34 -9.71 -29.77
CA LYS A 109 -0.26 -8.87 -30.97
C LYS A 109 0.80 -9.37 -31.95
N ASP A 110 1.96 -9.78 -31.45
CA ASP A 110 3.05 -10.31 -32.27
C ASP A 110 2.68 -11.64 -32.95
N ASN A 111 1.75 -12.40 -32.35
CA ASN A 111 1.28 -13.70 -32.85
C ASN A 111 -0.19 -13.65 -33.32
N LYS A 112 -0.66 -12.48 -33.78
CA LYS A 112 -2.09 -12.23 -34.07
C LYS A 112 -2.65 -13.15 -35.16
N SER A 113 -1.87 -13.47 -36.20
CA SER A 113 -2.26 -14.36 -37.30
C SER A 113 -2.59 -15.77 -36.83
N ASP A 114 -1.95 -16.22 -35.75
CA ASP A 114 -1.96 -17.61 -35.33
C ASP A 114 -2.87 -17.87 -34.13
N LEU A 115 -3.16 -16.82 -33.36
CA LEU A 115 -3.94 -16.91 -32.12
C LEU A 115 -5.40 -16.49 -32.32
N GLU A 116 -5.70 -15.53 -33.21
CA GLU A 116 -7.06 -15.03 -33.49
C GLU A 116 -7.87 -14.73 -32.20
N ILE A 117 -7.26 -14.05 -31.24
CA ILE A 117 -7.91 -13.68 -29.97
C ILE A 117 -8.74 -12.40 -30.18
N ASN A 118 -9.98 -12.38 -29.65
CA ASN A 118 -10.89 -11.23 -29.76
C ASN A 118 -10.31 -9.98 -29.04
N GLU A 119 -10.23 -8.87 -29.78
CA GLU A 119 -9.72 -7.58 -29.27
C GLU A 119 -10.60 -6.97 -28.18
N GLU A 120 -11.89 -7.30 -28.10
CA GLU A 120 -12.82 -6.77 -27.09
C GLU A 120 -12.43 -7.14 -25.64
N ILE A 121 -11.58 -8.16 -25.49
CA ILE A 121 -11.08 -8.64 -24.19
C ILE A 121 -9.87 -7.82 -23.74
N MET A 122 -9.21 -7.11 -24.68
CA MET A 122 -8.11 -6.20 -24.40
C MET A 122 -8.66 -4.89 -23.84
N LYS A 123 -8.55 -4.72 -22.52
CA LYS A 123 -9.00 -3.52 -21.80
C LYS A 123 -7.87 -2.54 -21.63
N THR A 124 -8.22 -1.26 -21.53
CA THR A 124 -7.28 -0.20 -21.16
C THR A 124 -7.34 0.05 -19.66
N TYR A 125 -6.18 0.34 -19.08
CA TYR A 125 -6.04 0.60 -17.65
C TYR A 125 -5.22 1.87 -17.41
N PRO A 126 -5.32 2.51 -16.23
CA PRO A 126 -4.48 3.64 -15.88
C PRO A 126 -2.99 3.34 -16.09
N VAL A 127 -2.28 4.22 -16.80
CA VAL A 127 -0.87 4.01 -17.06
C VAL A 127 -0.10 3.99 -15.74
N TYR A 128 0.71 2.95 -15.55
CA TYR A 128 1.62 2.88 -14.42
C TYR A 128 2.72 3.94 -14.54
N LYS A 129 2.90 4.72 -13.47
CA LYS A 129 3.93 5.75 -13.38
C LYS A 129 5.15 5.28 -12.60
N ASP A 130 6.22 4.89 -13.30
CA ASP A 130 7.44 4.35 -12.66
C ASP A 130 8.15 5.33 -11.69
N LEU A 131 7.99 6.64 -11.90
CA LEU A 131 8.66 7.67 -11.08
C LEU A 131 7.87 8.07 -9.81
N GLU A 132 6.66 7.54 -9.62
CA GLU A 132 5.77 7.90 -8.51
C GLU A 132 5.51 6.68 -7.60
N PRO A 133 6.42 6.36 -6.65
CA PRO A 133 6.37 5.13 -5.85
C PRO A 133 5.21 5.08 -4.84
N PHE A 134 4.61 6.23 -4.53
CA PHE A 134 3.48 6.35 -3.60
C PHE A 134 2.16 6.65 -4.30
N GLN A 135 2.11 6.62 -5.64
CA GLN A 135 0.85 6.77 -6.37
C GLN A 135 -0.11 5.66 -5.98
N GLU A 136 -1.29 6.03 -5.50
CA GLU A 136 -2.34 5.07 -5.14
C GLU A 136 -3.23 4.76 -6.36
N TYR A 137 -3.29 3.48 -6.71
CA TYR A 137 -4.24 2.93 -7.68
C TYR A 137 -5.43 2.31 -6.95
N LYS A 138 -6.60 2.35 -7.58
CA LYS A 138 -7.82 1.79 -6.98
C LYS A 138 -7.70 0.27 -6.88
N VAL A 139 -8.30 -0.29 -5.83
CA VAL A 139 -8.30 -1.74 -5.65
C VAL A 139 -9.12 -2.42 -6.75
N GLU A 140 -10.14 -1.73 -7.25
CA GLU A 140 -10.97 -2.15 -8.38
C GLU A 140 -10.13 -2.32 -9.65
N ASP A 141 -9.27 -1.34 -9.97
CA ASP A 141 -8.37 -1.43 -11.12
C ASP A 141 -7.42 -2.63 -10.99
N ILE A 142 -6.85 -2.86 -9.80
CA ILE A 142 -5.98 -4.03 -9.53
C ILE A 142 -6.73 -5.34 -9.75
N LYS A 143 -7.98 -5.44 -9.24
CA LYS A 143 -8.84 -6.62 -9.41
C LYS A 143 -9.15 -6.87 -10.88
N ASP A 144 -9.47 -5.82 -11.62
CA ASP A 144 -9.87 -5.90 -13.02
C ASP A 144 -8.70 -6.28 -13.93
N VAL A 145 -7.50 -5.72 -13.69
CA VAL A 145 -6.27 -6.13 -14.40
C VAL A 145 -5.99 -7.61 -14.14
N HIS A 146 -6.00 -8.03 -12.87
CA HIS A 146 -5.75 -9.43 -12.52
C HIS A 146 -6.77 -10.38 -13.16
N ALA A 147 -8.06 -10.05 -13.10
CA ALA A 147 -9.11 -10.85 -13.72
C ALA A 147 -8.92 -10.97 -15.23
N ASN A 148 -8.55 -9.88 -15.90
CA ASN A 148 -8.31 -9.90 -17.35
C ASN A 148 -7.08 -10.73 -17.73
N ILE A 149 -5.99 -10.65 -16.96
CA ILE A 149 -4.82 -11.54 -17.15
C ILE A 149 -5.24 -13.01 -17.14
N LEU A 150 -6.09 -13.42 -16.19
CA LEU A 150 -6.58 -14.80 -16.11
C LEU A 150 -7.44 -15.18 -17.33
N VAL A 151 -8.27 -14.26 -17.82
CA VAL A 151 -9.05 -14.48 -19.06
C VAL A 151 -8.12 -14.69 -20.25
N LEU A 152 -7.12 -13.82 -20.44
CA LEU A 152 -6.16 -13.94 -21.53
C LEU A 152 -5.34 -15.24 -21.46
N ILE A 153 -4.87 -15.62 -20.27
CA ILE A 153 -4.17 -16.90 -20.05
C ILE A 153 -5.07 -18.08 -20.43
N ASN A 154 -6.34 -18.06 -20.03
CA ASN A 154 -7.28 -19.12 -20.37
C ASN A 154 -7.56 -19.19 -21.88
N GLN A 155 -7.62 -18.05 -22.57
CA GLN A 155 -7.80 -18.03 -24.03
C GLN A 155 -6.58 -18.58 -24.77
N LEU A 156 -5.37 -18.20 -24.34
CA LEU A 156 -4.13 -18.77 -24.87
C LEU A 156 -4.12 -20.29 -24.69
N TYR A 157 -4.53 -20.77 -23.51
CA TYR A 157 -4.64 -22.20 -23.23
C TYR A 157 -5.64 -22.92 -24.14
N VAL A 158 -6.86 -22.37 -24.30
CA VAL A 158 -7.86 -22.93 -25.22
C VAL A 158 -7.31 -23.04 -26.65
N LYS A 159 -6.56 -22.04 -27.11
CA LYS A 159 -5.90 -22.07 -28.42
C LYS A 159 -4.80 -23.12 -28.51
N THR A 160 -4.00 -23.29 -27.46
CA THR A 160 -3.00 -24.39 -27.38
C THR A 160 -3.68 -25.75 -27.50
N THR A 161 -4.77 -25.98 -26.77
CA THR A 161 -5.51 -27.24 -26.83
C THR A 161 -6.17 -27.49 -28.19
N ALA A 162 -6.69 -26.44 -28.83
CA ALA A 162 -7.22 -26.56 -30.19
C ALA A 162 -6.12 -27.01 -31.18
N LYS A 163 -4.93 -26.38 -31.11
CA LYS A 163 -3.77 -26.77 -31.92
C LYS A 163 -3.31 -28.21 -31.65
N ASP A 164 -3.35 -28.67 -30.40
CA ASP A 164 -3.04 -30.08 -30.08
C ASP A 164 -4.02 -31.04 -30.78
N ASN A 165 -5.32 -30.75 -30.72
CA ASN A 165 -6.33 -31.58 -31.36
C ASN A 165 -6.19 -31.58 -32.89
N ASP A 166 -5.81 -30.45 -33.50
CA ASP A 166 -5.55 -30.37 -34.93
C ASP A 166 -4.34 -31.23 -35.32
N ILE A 167 -3.25 -31.18 -34.54
CA ILE A 167 -2.05 -32.02 -34.74
C ILE A 167 -2.41 -33.51 -34.66
N ASP A 168 -3.20 -33.90 -33.65
CA ASP A 168 -3.67 -35.27 -33.49
C ASP A 168 -4.52 -35.71 -34.70
N HIS A 169 -5.45 -34.87 -35.14
CA HIS A 169 -6.29 -35.13 -36.32
C HIS A 169 -5.46 -35.26 -37.61
N TYR A 170 -4.45 -34.41 -37.83
CA TYR A 170 -3.56 -34.55 -38.98
C TYR A 170 -2.80 -35.88 -38.95
N ASN A 171 -2.35 -36.30 -37.77
CA ASN A 171 -1.61 -37.56 -37.58
C ASN A 171 -2.50 -38.80 -37.86
N GLU A 172 -3.74 -38.81 -37.36
CA GLU A 172 -4.67 -39.93 -37.52
C GLU A 172 -5.19 -40.09 -38.96
N ASN A 173 -5.52 -38.97 -39.63
CA ASN A 173 -6.21 -39.00 -40.92
C ASN A 173 -5.30 -39.12 -42.13
N HIS A 174 -4.06 -38.63 -42.06
CA HIS A 174 -3.29 -38.48 -43.29
C HIS A 174 -2.47 -39.71 -43.70
N ARG A 175 -2.29 -40.76 -42.88
CA ARG A 175 -1.63 -42.08 -43.22
C ARG A 175 -0.41 -42.03 -44.18
N VAL A 176 0.26 -40.88 -44.32
CA VAL A 176 1.38 -40.64 -45.24
C VAL A 176 2.72 -40.80 -44.52
N GLY A 177 2.68 -41.00 -43.19
CA GLY A 177 3.72 -41.59 -42.33
C GLY A 177 5.04 -40.83 -42.27
N PHE A 178 5.79 -40.82 -43.37
CA PHE A 178 7.12 -40.24 -43.48
C PHE A 178 7.08 -38.76 -43.92
N SER A 179 6.30 -38.42 -44.96
CA SER A 179 6.35 -37.08 -45.55
C SER A 179 5.69 -36.00 -44.70
N ILE A 180 4.71 -36.36 -43.85
CA ILE A 180 4.04 -35.40 -42.96
C ILE A 180 4.71 -35.28 -41.58
N SER A 181 5.62 -36.20 -41.24
CA SER A 181 6.26 -36.25 -39.92
C SER A 181 7.01 -34.96 -39.57
N ASN A 182 7.79 -34.41 -40.51
CA ASN A 182 8.53 -33.16 -40.29
C ASN A 182 7.60 -31.95 -40.04
N PHE A 183 6.46 -31.92 -40.73
CA PHE A 183 5.44 -30.88 -40.56
C PHE A 183 4.79 -30.98 -39.17
N LEU A 184 4.39 -32.19 -38.75
CA LEU A 184 3.81 -32.42 -37.42
C LEU A 184 4.79 -32.10 -36.29
N ASN A 185 6.08 -32.44 -36.47
CA ASN A 185 7.12 -32.08 -35.50
C ASN A 185 7.26 -30.57 -35.35
N THR A 186 7.17 -29.81 -36.44
CA THR A 186 7.24 -28.34 -36.42
C THR A 186 6.03 -27.74 -35.72
N LEU A 187 4.81 -28.18 -36.05
CA LEU A 187 3.59 -27.73 -35.36
C LEU A 187 3.62 -28.07 -33.86
N SER A 188 4.11 -29.26 -33.51
CA SER A 188 4.24 -29.68 -32.11
C SER A 188 5.25 -28.82 -31.34
N TYR A 189 6.36 -28.44 -31.99
CA TYR A 189 7.34 -27.52 -31.41
C TYR A 189 6.75 -26.13 -31.15
N GLU A 190 6.06 -25.55 -32.13
CA GLU A 190 5.40 -24.24 -31.98
C GLU A 190 4.33 -24.27 -30.88
N ASN A 191 3.52 -25.33 -30.84
CA ASN A 191 2.49 -25.45 -29.80
C ASN A 191 3.11 -25.64 -28.40
N ARG A 192 4.24 -26.36 -28.31
CA ARG A 192 5.01 -26.48 -27.07
C ARG A 192 5.55 -25.13 -26.63
N LEU A 193 6.08 -24.31 -27.53
CA LEU A 193 6.57 -22.97 -27.20
C LEU A 193 5.45 -22.11 -26.59
N LEU A 194 4.25 -22.14 -27.18
CA LEU A 194 3.07 -21.47 -26.63
C LEU A 194 2.71 -21.97 -25.22
N ARG A 195 2.78 -23.28 -24.99
CA ARG A 195 2.52 -23.88 -23.66
C ARG A 195 3.54 -23.45 -22.61
N GLU A 196 4.81 -23.40 -22.96
CA GLU A 196 5.87 -22.90 -22.06
C GLU A 196 5.66 -21.42 -21.74
N GLN A 197 5.24 -20.62 -22.74
CA GLN A 197 4.92 -19.20 -22.53
C GLN A 197 3.76 -19.00 -21.54
N ILE A 198 2.68 -19.79 -21.68
CA ILE A 198 1.55 -19.80 -20.74
C ILE A 198 2.03 -20.17 -19.33
N THR A 199 2.86 -21.20 -19.23
CA THR A 199 3.43 -21.67 -17.96
C THR A 199 4.27 -20.58 -17.29
N LEU A 200 5.05 -19.83 -18.07
CA LEU A 200 5.83 -18.69 -17.59
C LEU A 200 4.93 -17.60 -16.99
N TYR A 201 3.83 -17.25 -17.65
CA TYR A 201 2.87 -16.26 -17.11
C TYR A 201 2.22 -16.72 -15.80
N ILE A 202 1.85 -17.99 -15.70
CA ILE A 202 1.31 -18.59 -14.46
C ILE A 202 2.36 -18.53 -13.33
N ASN A 203 3.63 -18.79 -13.65
CA ASN A 203 4.73 -18.72 -12.70
C ASN A 203 4.97 -17.29 -12.20
N TYR A 204 4.89 -16.29 -13.08
CA TYR A 204 4.94 -14.88 -12.67
C TYR A 204 3.82 -14.52 -11.71
N LEU A 205 2.56 -14.87 -12.03
CA LEU A 205 1.43 -14.63 -11.12
C LEU A 205 1.63 -15.31 -9.76
N SER A 206 2.07 -16.56 -9.77
CA SER A 206 2.33 -17.33 -8.56
C SER A 206 3.39 -16.64 -7.68
N PHE A 207 4.47 -16.18 -8.30
CA PHE A 207 5.50 -15.41 -7.60
C PHE A 207 4.94 -14.09 -7.03
N PHE A 208 4.16 -13.34 -7.81
CA PHE A 208 3.52 -12.11 -7.34
C PHE A 208 2.65 -12.36 -6.11
N HIS A 209 1.80 -13.40 -6.16
CA HIS A 209 0.93 -13.76 -5.04
C HIS A 209 1.71 -14.11 -3.78
N ILE A 210 2.79 -14.90 -3.91
CA ILE A 210 3.65 -15.29 -2.77
C ILE A 210 4.34 -14.06 -2.19
N SER A 211 4.94 -13.23 -3.03
CA SER A 211 5.64 -12.01 -2.64
C SER A 211 4.71 -11.02 -1.94
N GLN A 212 3.57 -10.71 -2.54
CA GLN A 212 2.57 -9.79 -2.02
C GLN A 212 1.99 -10.28 -0.68
N ARG A 213 1.67 -11.57 -0.57
CA ARG A 213 1.19 -12.16 0.69
C ARG A 213 2.23 -12.01 1.81
N LYS A 214 3.50 -12.27 1.53
CA LYS A 214 4.59 -12.12 2.51
C LYS A 214 4.72 -10.67 2.99
N GLN A 215 4.72 -9.72 2.06
CA GLN A 215 4.85 -8.29 2.38
C GLN A 215 3.62 -7.74 3.12
N LEU A 216 2.41 -8.11 2.71
CA LEU A 216 1.16 -7.70 3.37
C LEU A 216 1.01 -8.32 4.76
N ASN A 217 1.44 -9.58 4.96
CA ASN A 217 1.46 -10.16 6.31
C ASN A 217 2.38 -9.37 7.24
N ARG A 218 3.58 -8.98 6.77
CA ARG A 218 4.48 -8.12 7.55
C ARG A 218 3.84 -6.77 7.91
N LEU A 219 3.17 -6.14 6.94
CA LEU A 219 2.43 -4.90 7.18
C LEU A 219 1.29 -5.11 8.19
N HIS A 220 0.55 -6.21 8.07
CA HIS A 220 -0.54 -6.55 8.96
C HIS A 220 -0.08 -6.75 10.40
N THR A 221 0.96 -7.57 10.62
CA THR A 221 1.56 -7.78 11.95
C THR A 221 2.02 -6.45 12.55
N ARG A 222 2.74 -5.63 11.79
CA ARG A 222 3.20 -4.32 12.27
C ARG A 222 2.02 -3.40 12.65
N MET A 223 0.96 -3.38 11.85
CA MET A 223 -0.23 -2.58 12.14
C MET A 223 -0.97 -3.10 13.39
N GLN A 224 -1.00 -4.42 13.62
CA GLN A 224 -1.60 -5.02 14.81
C GLN A 224 -0.80 -4.71 16.07
N GLU A 225 0.53 -4.81 16.00
CA GLU A 225 1.44 -4.44 17.09
C GLU A 225 1.27 -2.96 17.44
N PHE A 226 1.27 -2.08 16.44
CA PHE A 226 1.03 -0.65 16.64
C PHE A 226 -0.36 -0.35 17.22
N TYR A 227 -1.41 -1.02 16.72
CA TYR A 227 -2.75 -0.92 17.31
C TYR A 227 -2.74 -1.29 18.79
N LYS A 228 -2.09 -2.41 19.14
CA LYS A 228 -2.02 -2.88 20.52
C LYS A 228 -1.26 -1.89 21.40
N GLU A 229 -0.14 -1.35 20.93
CA GLU A 229 0.63 -0.34 21.66
C GLU A 229 -0.21 0.91 21.94
N VAL A 230 -0.92 1.42 20.92
CA VAL A 230 -1.82 2.56 21.08
C VAL A 230 -2.95 2.22 22.06
N ASP A 231 -3.59 1.05 21.93
CA ASP A 231 -4.70 0.66 22.79
C ASP A 231 -4.28 0.46 24.26
N ASP A 232 -3.17 -0.24 24.48
CA ASP A 232 -2.58 -0.46 25.80
C ASP A 232 -2.24 0.90 26.42
N ASN A 233 -1.68 1.83 25.65
CA ASN A 233 -1.31 3.14 26.18
C ASN A 233 -2.51 3.99 26.61
N ILE A 234 -3.57 3.97 25.82
CA ILE A 234 -4.80 4.73 26.09
C ILE A 234 -5.56 4.17 27.29
N ASN A 235 -5.55 2.84 27.48
CA ASN A 235 -6.36 2.17 28.50
C ASN A 235 -5.63 2.01 29.86
N ILE A 236 -4.43 2.58 30.04
CA ILE A 236 -3.73 2.58 31.33
C ILE A 236 -4.46 3.52 32.31
N ASN A 237 -5.31 2.93 33.15
CA ASN A 237 -6.01 3.60 34.24
C ASN A 237 -5.20 3.57 35.55
N ARG A 238 -3.89 3.87 35.48
CA ARG A 238 -3.04 4.01 36.68
C ARG A 238 -2.03 5.13 36.50
N THR A 239 -1.65 5.76 37.61
CA THR A 239 -0.59 6.77 37.64
C THR A 239 0.76 6.09 37.81
N PHE A 240 1.77 6.56 37.08
CA PHE A 240 3.14 6.11 37.25
C PHE A 240 3.83 6.88 38.39
N SER A 241 4.68 6.18 39.12
CA SER A 241 5.44 6.66 40.27
C SER A 241 6.86 6.11 40.25
N ILE A 242 7.70 6.57 41.18
CA ILE A 242 9.06 6.05 41.36
C ILE A 242 9.12 4.53 41.57
N ASN A 243 8.06 3.94 42.13
CA ASN A 243 8.00 2.50 42.40
C ASN A 243 7.74 1.65 41.15
N ASP A 244 7.36 2.28 40.03
CA ASP A 244 7.12 1.61 38.76
C ASP A 244 8.39 1.50 37.89
N ILE A 245 9.50 2.13 38.33
CA ILE A 245 10.79 1.99 37.67
C ILE A 245 11.35 0.62 38.02
N THR A 246 11.47 -0.25 37.02
CA THR A 246 12.10 -1.57 37.16
C THR A 246 13.62 -1.44 37.11
N ASP A 247 14.31 -2.12 38.02
CA ASP A 247 15.76 -2.31 37.95
C ASP A 247 16.09 -3.28 36.80
N GLU A 248 16.16 -2.77 35.57
CA GLU A 248 16.54 -3.57 34.40
C GLU A 248 18.07 -3.76 34.37
N ASP A 249 18.53 -5.01 34.44
CA ASP A 249 19.91 -5.39 34.13
C ASP A 249 20.21 -5.06 32.66
N ARG A 250 20.82 -3.88 32.46
CA ARG A 250 21.12 -3.25 31.16
C ARG A 250 21.82 -4.15 30.12
N LEU A 251 22.38 -5.28 30.52
CA LEU A 251 23.24 -6.09 29.68
C LEU A 251 22.48 -7.07 28.77
N HIS A 252 21.31 -7.59 29.16
CA HIS A 252 20.68 -8.70 28.43
C HIS A 252 19.83 -8.29 27.21
N GLN A 253 19.50 -7.00 27.07
CA GLN A 253 18.67 -6.51 25.96
C GLN A 253 19.41 -6.43 24.60
N PHE A 254 20.76 -6.43 24.60
CA PHE A 254 21.58 -6.07 23.43
C PHE A 254 22.29 -7.25 22.73
N TYR A 255 22.36 -8.45 23.34
CA TYR A 255 23.15 -9.58 22.83
C TYR A 255 22.45 -10.45 21.74
N VAL A 256 21.66 -9.84 20.84
CA VAL A 256 21.01 -10.60 19.75
C VAL A 256 21.83 -10.57 18.45
N ILE A 257 22.88 -9.76 18.35
CA ILE A 257 23.77 -9.73 17.18
C ILE A 257 24.89 -10.75 17.41
N GLY A 258 24.88 -11.85 16.65
CA GLY A 258 25.80 -12.99 16.78
C GLY A 258 27.25 -12.73 16.34
N GLU A 259 27.70 -11.49 16.32
CA GLU A 259 29.09 -11.12 16.06
C GLU A 259 29.49 -10.00 17.03
N ASP A 260 30.62 -10.19 17.71
CA ASP A 260 31.25 -9.17 18.55
C ASP A 260 31.69 -8.00 17.65
N VAL A 261 30.81 -7.01 17.45
CA VAL A 261 31.17 -5.77 16.77
C VAL A 261 31.96 -4.91 17.76
N GLU A 262 33.25 -4.68 17.49
CA GLU A 262 34.03 -3.65 18.19
C GLU A 262 33.46 -2.28 17.84
N ILE A 263 32.64 -1.73 18.75
CA ILE A 263 32.10 -0.38 18.61
C ILE A 263 33.21 0.61 18.99
N SER A 264 33.97 1.07 17.98
CA SER A 264 34.85 2.22 18.12
C SER A 264 34.08 3.49 17.70
N ASN A 265 33.83 4.37 18.69
CA ASN A 265 33.31 5.73 18.56
C ASN A 265 31.84 5.89 18.10
N ILE A 266 30.89 5.77 19.05
CA ILE A 266 29.48 6.23 18.88
C ILE A 266 29.38 7.78 18.80
N LEU A 267 30.43 8.52 19.19
CA LEU A 267 30.38 9.97 19.37
C LEU A 267 30.48 10.79 18.08
N GLU A 268 31.06 10.27 16.99
CA GLU A 268 31.21 11.05 15.73
C GLU A 268 29.85 11.34 15.04
N ASP A 269 28.87 10.44 15.16
CA ASP A 269 27.54 10.65 14.57
C ASP A 269 26.66 11.61 15.39
N SER A 270 26.98 11.83 16.67
CA SER A 270 26.21 12.72 17.53
C SER A 270 26.41 14.20 17.18
N GLU A 271 27.59 14.57 16.68
CA GLU A 271 27.90 15.95 16.29
C GLU A 271 27.17 16.34 15.00
N PHE A 272 27.07 15.41 14.04
CA PHE A 272 26.31 15.61 12.80
C PHE A 272 24.78 15.63 13.03
N LEU A 273 24.28 14.84 13.98
CA LEU A 273 22.88 14.86 14.39
C LEU A 273 22.53 16.12 15.21
N MET A 274 23.43 16.59 16.07
CA MET A 274 23.27 17.85 16.80
C MET A 274 23.19 19.04 15.85
N GLU A 275 24.10 19.14 14.86
CA GLU A 275 24.12 20.24 13.90
C GLU A 275 22.83 20.29 13.05
N ASN A 276 22.30 19.13 12.67
CA ASN A 276 21.02 19.05 11.95
C ASN A 276 19.82 19.34 12.85
N SER A 277 19.88 18.96 14.14
CA SER A 277 18.82 19.25 15.10
C SER A 277 18.76 20.74 15.46
N GLU A 278 19.90 21.42 15.62
CA GLU A 278 19.97 22.87 15.84
C GLU A 278 19.43 23.64 14.63
N LYS A 279 19.79 23.24 13.41
CA LYS A 279 19.24 23.85 12.17
C LYS A 279 17.73 23.65 12.03
N VAL A 280 17.17 22.58 12.60
CA VAL A 280 15.72 22.32 12.63
C VAL A 280 15.04 23.13 13.74
N LEU A 281 15.65 23.24 14.92
CA LEU A 281 15.16 24.09 16.01
C LEU A 281 15.17 25.57 15.62
N ASP A 282 16.24 26.08 14.99
CA ASP A 282 16.31 27.46 14.51
C ASP A 282 15.23 27.76 13.47
N LYS A 283 14.91 26.80 12.59
CA LYS A 283 13.79 26.93 11.63
C LYS A 283 12.44 26.99 12.34
N ILE A 284 12.24 26.22 13.40
CA ILE A 284 11.01 26.20 14.19
C ILE A 284 10.86 27.49 15.01
N ASP A 285 11.94 27.99 15.62
CA ASP A 285 11.95 29.26 16.35
C ASP A 285 11.79 30.47 15.42
N THR A 286 12.31 30.41 14.20
CA THR A 286 12.08 31.44 13.17
C THR A 286 10.62 31.42 12.68
N MET A 287 9.93 30.27 12.70
CA MET A 287 8.50 30.18 12.40
C MET A 287 7.62 30.66 13.57
N LEU A 288 8.06 30.48 14.82
CA LEU A 288 7.35 30.94 16.01
C LEU A 288 7.51 32.45 16.25
N SER A 289 8.69 33.01 15.99
CA SER A 289 9.00 34.44 16.16
C SER A 289 8.35 35.33 15.10
N LYS A 290 8.12 34.83 13.87
CA LYS A 290 7.34 35.53 12.84
C LYS A 290 5.86 35.72 13.18
N ASN A 291 5.35 35.01 14.20
CA ASN A 291 3.96 35.12 14.65
C ASN A 291 3.76 36.01 15.89
N LYS A 292 4.78 36.73 16.39
CA LYS A 292 4.61 37.71 17.48
C LYS A 292 5.50 38.96 17.34
N ILE A 293 4.93 40.00 16.71
CA ILE A 293 5.22 41.44 16.83
C ILE A 293 3.82 42.10 16.64
N ASP A 294 3.21 42.95 17.47
CA ASP A 294 3.59 43.72 18.67
C ASP A 294 2.30 44.11 19.47
N SER A 295 2.36 43.97 20.80
CA SER A 295 2.03 44.90 21.93
C SER A 295 0.93 46.01 21.84
N PRO A 296 0.49 46.66 22.96
CA PRO A 296 0.32 46.27 24.37
C PRO A 296 -1.03 46.73 25.02
N VAL A 297 -1.17 46.39 26.30
CA VAL A 297 -2.25 46.64 27.28
C VAL A 297 -2.70 48.12 27.43
N THR A 298 -4.01 48.37 27.59
CA THR A 298 -4.56 49.23 28.67
C THR A 298 -6.06 48.99 28.87
N ASN A 299 -6.42 48.71 30.13
CA ASN A 299 -7.79 48.72 30.64
C ASN A 299 -8.39 50.13 30.49
N ASN A 300 -9.61 50.21 29.98
CA ASN A 300 -10.63 51.11 30.50
C ASN A 300 -12.02 50.52 30.21
N ILE A 301 -12.76 50.28 31.29
CA ILE A 301 -14.19 50.00 31.28
C ILE A 301 -14.90 51.33 31.12
N VAL A 302 -15.73 51.48 30.08
CA VAL A 302 -16.89 52.38 30.08
C VAL A 302 -18.04 51.65 29.37
N LEU A 303 -19.15 51.54 30.10
CA LEU A 303 -20.47 51.05 29.70
C LEU A 303 -21.21 52.10 28.84
N GLU A 304 -22.35 51.67 28.28
CA GLU A 304 -23.43 52.46 27.65
C GLU A 304 -23.23 52.85 26.18
N ASP A 305 -24.21 52.75 25.28
CA ASP A 305 -25.51 52.09 25.24
C ASP A 305 -26.09 52.28 23.81
N VAL A 306 -27.08 51.45 23.46
CA VAL A 306 -28.29 51.84 22.67
C VAL A 306 -28.22 52.01 21.13
N ASN A 307 -28.92 51.05 20.47
CA ASN A 307 -29.90 51.20 19.37
C ASN A 307 -29.44 51.66 17.99
N ASN A 308 -30.15 51.42 16.88
CA ASN A 308 -31.21 50.50 16.42
C ASN A 308 -31.43 50.98 14.97
N ASP A 309 -31.88 50.10 14.08
CA ASP A 309 -32.58 50.44 12.82
C ASP A 309 -31.72 51.20 11.75
N GLU A 310 -31.91 51.07 10.44
CA GLU A 310 -33.06 50.62 9.67
C GLU A 310 -32.63 50.23 8.24
N ILE A 311 -33.38 49.29 7.70
CA ILE A 311 -33.52 48.87 6.30
C ILE A 311 -33.87 50.06 5.40
N GLN A 312 -33.30 50.19 4.19
CA GLN A 312 -34.07 50.20 2.93
C GLN A 312 -33.24 50.30 1.64
N ASP A 313 -33.66 49.45 0.70
CA ASP A 313 -33.46 49.44 -0.75
C ASP A 313 -33.65 50.82 -1.42
N VAL A 314 -33.10 50.98 -2.64
CA VAL A 314 -33.89 51.13 -3.88
C VAL A 314 -33.01 51.50 -5.10
N GLN A 315 -33.14 50.63 -6.12
CA GLN A 315 -33.11 50.82 -7.60
C GLN A 315 -31.82 51.29 -8.32
N SER A 316 -31.26 50.51 -9.26
CA SER A 316 -31.72 50.13 -10.62
C SER A 316 -31.62 51.25 -11.68
N LYS A 317 -30.80 50.99 -12.71
CA LYS A 317 -30.94 51.29 -14.17
C LYS A 317 -29.55 51.30 -14.81
N ASP A 318 -29.24 50.33 -15.66
CA ASP A 318 -29.51 50.28 -17.12
C ASP A 318 -28.56 51.14 -17.95
N ASP A 319 -28.08 50.49 -19.02
CA ASP A 319 -27.53 51.01 -20.29
C ASP A 319 -26.09 51.58 -20.31
N ILE A 320 -25.13 50.81 -20.84
CA ILE A 320 -24.72 50.71 -22.27
C ILE A 320 -23.60 49.68 -22.41
#